data_AF-A0A9E1IYA9-F1
#
_entry.id   AF-A0A9E1IYA9-F1
#
_cell.length_a   1.000
_cell.length_b   1.000
_cell.length_c   1.000
_cell.angle_alpha   90.00
_cell.angle_beta   90.00
_cell.angle_gamma   90.00
#
_symmetry.space_group_name_H-M   'P 1'
#
loop_
_entity.id
_entity.type
_entity.pdbx_description
1 polymer ?
#
loop_
_entity_poly.entity_id
_entity_poly.type
_entity_poly.pdbx_seq_one_letter_code
_entity_poly.pdbx_strand_id
1 'polypeptide(L)'
;MSTEELSQDDFDQDNFNKEMLLNIFYNSKGSIDSINAAIDAKIYGTRTRSITFFEKFVRARLTLNPKILRLVDLEITPFEIIYLSQYPGLEKVEELDLRKNQLGDKGLDALLVSEKLGNLLKLDLRNNQITRKGMEILAKTEKLERLEKLDLRSNKIGKAWETKLLSIGKFPNLTSLKTV
;
A
#
# COMPACT_ATOMS: atom_id res chain seq x y z
N MET A 1 9.89 13.12 34.57
CA MET A 1 9.37 13.71 33.34
C MET A 1 10.51 14.47 32.69
N SER A 2 11.09 13.92 31.64
CA SER A 2 12.02 14.61 30.75
C SER A 2 11.56 14.27 29.34
N THR A 3 10.94 15.23 28.69
CA THR A 3 10.56 15.19 27.29
C THR A 3 11.86 15.24 26.47
N GLU A 4 12.24 14.12 25.86
CA GLU A 4 13.27 14.09 24.83
C GLU A 4 12.71 14.82 23.61
N GLU A 5 13.24 16.01 23.35
CA GLU A 5 13.03 16.73 22.10
C GLU A 5 13.78 15.97 21.00
N LEU A 6 13.01 15.33 20.10
CA LEU A 6 13.53 14.70 18.89
C LEU A 6 14.24 15.78 18.05
N SER A 7 15.54 15.60 17.83
CA SER A 7 16.38 16.54 17.10
C SER A 7 16.08 16.52 15.59
N GLN A 8 16.29 17.65 14.91
CA GLN A 8 16.06 17.80 13.46
C GLN A 8 16.88 16.81 12.61
N ASP A 9 18.00 16.30 13.12
CA ASP A 9 18.87 15.35 12.43
C ASP A 9 18.26 13.93 12.31
N ASP A 10 17.37 13.54 13.24
CA ASP A 10 16.66 12.24 13.17
C ASP A 10 15.61 12.23 12.05
N PHE A 11 15.03 13.39 11.72
CA PHE A 11 14.05 13.52 10.64
C PHE A 11 14.68 13.40 9.24
N ASP A 12 15.95 13.79 9.09
CA ASP A 12 16.65 13.78 7.80
C ASP A 12 17.20 12.39 7.41
N GLN A 13 17.65 11.59 8.38
CA GLN A 13 18.04 10.20 8.12
C GLN A 13 16.85 9.34 7.70
N ASP A 14 15.69 9.53 8.32
CA ASP A 14 14.46 8.82 7.96
C ASP A 14 13.98 9.18 6.55
N ASN A 15 14.05 10.45 6.14
CA ASN A 15 13.69 10.84 4.77
C ASN A 15 14.67 10.33 3.71
N PHE A 16 15.97 10.28 4.02
CA PHE A 16 16.99 9.73 3.12
C PHE A 16 16.82 8.22 2.89
N ASN A 17 16.48 7.47 3.96
CA ASN A 17 16.19 6.04 3.87
C ASN A 17 14.92 5.77 3.04
N LYS A 18 13.92 6.65 3.15
CA LYS A 18 12.65 6.57 2.41
C LYS A 18 12.83 6.72 0.89
N GLU A 19 13.57 7.72 0.43
CA GLU A 19 13.80 7.91 -1.01
C GLU A 19 14.65 6.81 -1.63
N MET A 20 15.67 6.33 -0.92
CA MET A 20 16.53 5.24 -1.40
C MET A 20 15.74 3.93 -1.58
N LEU A 21 14.86 3.57 -0.64
CA LEU A 21 14.03 2.36 -0.74
C LEU A 21 13.01 2.43 -1.88
N LEU A 22 12.39 3.59 -2.07
CA LEU A 22 11.54 3.83 -3.23
C LEU A 22 12.33 3.64 -4.53
N ASN A 23 13.55 4.18 -4.60
CA ASN A 23 14.41 4.06 -5.78
C ASN A 23 14.79 2.59 -6.06
N ILE A 24 15.10 1.81 -5.01
CA ILE A 24 15.38 0.37 -5.17
C ILE A 24 14.13 -0.38 -5.62
N PHE A 25 12.97 -0.14 -5.02
CA PHE A 25 11.71 -0.77 -5.40
C PHE A 25 11.38 -0.54 -6.88
N TYR A 26 11.45 0.71 -7.34
CA TYR A 26 11.15 1.07 -8.73
C TYR A 26 12.23 0.62 -9.73
N ASN A 27 13.51 0.60 -9.36
CA ASN A 27 14.60 0.16 -10.26
C ASN A 27 14.74 -1.37 -10.35
N SER A 28 14.40 -2.09 -9.27
CA SER A 28 14.47 -3.56 -9.21
C SER A 28 13.20 -4.25 -9.74
N LYS A 29 12.21 -3.48 -10.21
CA LYS A 29 10.88 -3.99 -10.60
C LYS A 29 10.22 -4.85 -9.51
N GLY A 30 10.50 -4.59 -8.23
CA GLY A 30 9.92 -5.35 -7.11
C GLY A 30 10.60 -6.68 -6.77
N SER A 31 11.85 -6.93 -7.18
CA SER A 31 12.59 -8.14 -6.78
C SER A 31 12.82 -8.17 -5.26
N ILE A 32 12.16 -9.12 -4.59
CA ILE A 32 12.16 -9.29 -3.12
C ILE A 32 13.57 -9.52 -2.57
N ASP A 33 14.41 -10.27 -3.27
CA ASP A 33 15.77 -10.57 -2.84
C ASP A 33 16.67 -9.35 -2.93
N SER A 34 16.45 -8.50 -3.94
CA SER A 34 17.23 -7.28 -4.14
C SER A 34 16.84 -6.19 -3.12
N ILE A 35 15.55 -6.08 -2.80
CA ILE A 35 15.02 -5.14 -1.81
C ILE A 35 15.44 -5.57 -0.40
N ASN A 36 15.26 -6.84 -0.04
CA ASN A 36 15.66 -7.38 1.26
C ASN A 36 17.18 -7.29 1.44
N ALA A 37 17.98 -7.70 0.44
CA ALA A 37 19.43 -7.60 0.53
C ALA A 37 19.94 -6.15 0.67
N ALA A 38 19.30 -5.19 -0.01
CA ALA A 38 19.70 -3.78 0.09
C ALA A 38 19.29 -3.13 1.43
N ILE A 39 18.14 -3.51 1.98
CA ILE A 39 17.70 -3.13 3.34
C ILE A 39 18.62 -3.74 4.39
N ASP A 40 18.89 -5.05 4.28
CA ASP A 40 19.67 -5.82 5.24
C ASP A 40 21.13 -5.39 5.28
N ALA A 41 21.75 -5.17 4.11
CA ALA A 41 23.16 -4.78 4.01
C ALA A 41 23.47 -3.41 4.62
N LYS A 42 22.51 -2.48 4.64
CA LYS A 42 22.77 -1.08 4.96
C LYS A 42 22.22 -0.61 6.30
N ILE A 43 21.18 -1.26 6.83
CA ILE A 43 20.59 -0.89 8.12
C ILE A 43 21.07 -1.82 9.27
N TYR A 44 21.46 -3.08 9.00
CA TYR A 44 21.71 -4.08 10.06
C TYR A 44 23.10 -4.74 10.07
N GLY A 45 23.92 -4.51 9.04
CA GLY A 45 25.17 -5.26 8.88
C GLY A 45 24.90 -6.77 8.79
N THR A 46 25.57 -7.59 9.61
CA THR A 46 25.45 -9.06 9.62
C THR A 46 24.36 -9.62 10.54
N ARG A 47 23.47 -8.79 11.11
CA ARG A 47 22.40 -9.26 12.01
C ARG A 47 21.06 -9.32 11.29
N THR A 48 20.54 -10.53 11.10
CA THR A 48 19.18 -10.79 10.62
C THR A 48 18.16 -10.24 11.63
N ARG A 49 17.29 -9.30 11.22
CA ARG A 49 16.30 -8.70 12.13
C ARG A 49 15.16 -9.69 12.46
N SER A 50 14.76 -9.65 13.72
CA SER A 50 13.46 -10.08 14.21
C SER A 50 12.34 -9.52 13.32
N ILE A 51 11.58 -10.42 12.69
CA ILE A 51 10.27 -10.24 12.05
C ILE A 51 9.57 -8.96 12.58
N THR A 52 9.40 -7.96 11.71
CA THR A 52 8.90 -6.62 12.07
C THR A 52 7.48 -6.69 12.67
N PHE A 53 7.12 -5.75 13.56
CA PHE A 53 5.80 -5.76 14.23
C PHE A 53 4.64 -5.69 13.22
N PHE A 54 4.81 -4.92 12.14
CA PHE A 54 3.85 -4.84 11.03
C PHE A 54 3.67 -6.20 10.33
N GLU A 55 4.75 -6.89 10.00
CA GLU A 55 4.69 -8.25 9.43
C GLU A 55 3.97 -9.22 10.37
N LYS A 56 4.35 -9.27 11.65
CA LYS A 56 3.69 -10.14 12.65
C LYS A 56 2.21 -9.87 12.71
N PHE A 57 1.83 -8.60 12.66
CA PHE A 57 0.45 -8.13 12.74
C PHE A 57 -0.37 -8.50 11.50
N VAL A 58 0.18 -8.32 10.29
CA VAL A 58 -0.44 -8.75 9.03
C VAL A 58 -0.61 -10.27 9.02
N ARG A 59 0.45 -11.01 9.39
CA ARG A 59 0.40 -12.47 9.47
C ARG A 59 -0.67 -12.95 10.44
N ALA A 60 -0.71 -12.40 11.65
CA ALA A 60 -1.69 -12.81 12.67
C ALA A 60 -3.14 -12.63 12.18
N ARG A 61 -3.44 -11.53 11.49
CA ARG A 61 -4.79 -11.29 10.90
C ARG A 61 -5.14 -12.32 9.83
N LEU A 62 -4.19 -12.60 8.94
CA LEU A 62 -4.41 -13.53 7.84
C LEU A 62 -4.42 -15.00 8.30
N THR A 63 -3.81 -15.32 9.44
CA THR A 63 -3.99 -16.61 10.11
C THR A 63 -5.41 -16.78 10.63
N LEU A 64 -6.02 -15.72 11.18
CA LEU A 64 -7.40 -15.75 11.66
C LEU A 64 -8.41 -15.79 10.51
N ASN A 65 -8.18 -14.99 9.47
CA ASN A 65 -9.00 -14.99 8.27
C ASN A 65 -8.16 -14.65 7.04
N PRO A 66 -7.83 -15.63 6.18
CA PRO A 66 -6.97 -15.40 5.02
C PRO A 66 -7.65 -14.55 3.93
N LYS A 67 -8.98 -14.40 3.98
CA LYS A 67 -9.76 -13.65 2.98
C LYS A 67 -9.94 -12.18 3.34
N ILE A 68 -9.76 -11.79 4.59
CA ILE A 68 -10.08 -10.44 5.06
C ILE A 68 -8.87 -9.85 5.79
N LEU A 69 -8.33 -8.76 5.24
CA LEU A 69 -7.27 -7.99 5.85
C LEU A 69 -7.75 -6.57 6.17
N ARG A 70 -7.88 -6.27 7.47
CA ARG A 70 -8.26 -4.94 7.96
C ARG A 70 -7.10 -4.26 8.67
N LEU A 71 -6.64 -3.17 8.08
CA LEU A 71 -5.49 -2.38 8.49
C LEU A 71 -5.88 -0.90 8.60
N VAL A 72 -6.88 -0.62 9.43
CA VAL A 72 -7.52 0.69 9.53
C VAL A 72 -6.83 1.55 10.58
N ASP A 73 -6.51 2.79 10.25
CA ASP A 73 -6.02 3.79 11.22
C ASP A 73 -4.74 3.33 11.95
N LEU A 74 -3.75 2.91 11.17
CA LEU A 74 -2.47 2.37 11.64
C LEU A 74 -1.28 3.22 11.19
N GLU A 75 -1.54 4.43 10.69
CA GLU A 75 -0.53 5.34 10.13
C GLU A 75 0.31 4.69 9.02
N ILE A 76 -0.26 3.74 8.28
CA ILE A 76 0.43 3.02 7.19
C ILE A 76 0.85 4.02 6.11
N THR A 77 2.12 4.01 5.78
CA THR A 77 2.74 4.86 4.76
C THR A 77 2.98 4.05 3.47
N PRO A 78 3.50 4.67 2.39
CA PRO A 78 3.93 3.91 1.21
C PRO A 78 4.91 2.77 1.53
N PHE A 79 5.72 2.88 2.58
CA PHE A 79 6.73 1.87 2.95
C PHE A 79 6.10 0.55 3.38
N GLU A 80 5.12 0.61 4.27
CA GLU A 80 4.38 -0.57 4.71
C GLU A 80 3.59 -1.19 3.55
N ILE A 81 3.12 -0.37 2.60
CA ILE A 81 2.45 -0.88 1.40
C ILE A 81 3.40 -1.57 0.44
N ILE A 82 4.64 -1.10 0.29
CA ILE A 82 5.66 -1.84 -0.49
C ILE A 82 5.82 -3.23 0.10
N TYR A 83 5.96 -3.34 1.43
CA TYR A 83 6.01 -4.64 2.09
C TYR A 83 4.74 -5.46 1.83
N LEU A 84 3.55 -4.88 2.05
CA LEU A 84 2.27 -5.57 1.87
C LEU A 84 2.08 -6.05 0.44
N SER A 85 2.46 -5.26 -0.57
CA SER A 85 2.39 -5.58 -1.99
C SER A 85 3.15 -6.87 -2.34
N GLN A 86 4.18 -7.19 -1.55
CA GLN A 86 5.00 -8.38 -1.72
C GLN A 86 4.56 -9.54 -0.82
N TYR A 87 3.71 -9.30 0.17
CA TYR A 87 3.33 -10.31 1.15
C TYR A 87 2.57 -11.49 0.51
N PRO A 88 3.09 -12.73 0.57
CA PRO A 88 2.50 -13.88 -0.13
C PRO A 88 1.03 -14.11 0.22
N GLY A 89 0.65 -13.95 1.49
CA GLY A 89 -0.73 -14.18 1.93
C GLY A 89 -1.76 -13.23 1.33
N LEU A 90 -1.33 -12.14 0.67
CA LEU A 90 -2.23 -11.21 -0.02
C LEU A 90 -2.97 -11.90 -1.19
N GLU A 91 -2.39 -12.96 -1.77
CA GLU A 91 -3.00 -13.74 -2.86
C GLU A 91 -4.37 -14.35 -2.49
N LYS A 92 -4.64 -14.54 -1.19
CA LYS A 92 -5.88 -15.14 -0.67
C LYS A 92 -6.91 -14.09 -0.24
N VAL A 93 -6.53 -12.81 -0.22
CA VAL A 93 -7.37 -11.74 0.30
C VAL A 93 -8.44 -11.37 -0.73
N GLU A 94 -9.68 -11.39 -0.27
CA GLU A 94 -10.87 -10.97 -1.02
C GLU A 94 -11.35 -9.58 -0.56
N GLU A 95 -11.07 -9.20 0.69
CA GLU A 95 -11.41 -7.88 1.24
C GLU A 95 -10.19 -7.22 1.90
N LEU A 96 -9.78 -6.06 1.37
CA LEU A 96 -8.69 -5.24 1.90
C LEU A 96 -9.24 -3.88 2.36
N ASP A 97 -9.17 -3.63 3.67
CA ASP A 97 -9.54 -2.35 4.28
C ASP A 97 -8.29 -1.61 4.74
N LEU A 98 -7.93 -0.55 4.02
CA LEU A 98 -6.77 0.32 4.25
C LEU A 98 -7.19 1.75 4.61
N ARG A 99 -8.44 1.97 5.04
CA ARG A 99 -8.93 3.33 5.29
C ARG A 99 -8.21 4.03 6.44
N LYS A 100 -8.20 5.36 6.40
CA LYS A 100 -7.57 6.24 7.40
C LYS A 100 -6.06 5.98 7.55
N ASN A 101 -5.34 5.86 6.46
CA ASN A 101 -3.89 5.78 6.48
C ASN A 101 -3.28 6.89 5.63
N GLN A 102 -1.99 6.78 5.32
CA GLN A 102 -1.21 7.84 4.68
C GLN A 102 -0.58 7.33 3.37
N LEU A 103 -1.34 6.53 2.62
CA LEU A 103 -0.85 5.90 1.39
C LEU A 103 -0.40 6.94 0.34
N GLY A 104 -1.20 7.97 0.11
CA GLY A 104 -1.01 8.90 -1.01
C GLY A 104 -0.97 8.18 -2.37
N ASP A 105 -0.55 8.91 -3.40
CA ASP A 105 -0.44 8.35 -4.75
C ASP A 105 0.66 7.28 -4.85
N LYS A 106 1.77 7.44 -4.10
CA LYS A 106 2.89 6.48 -4.08
C LYS A 106 2.53 5.14 -3.44
N GLY A 107 1.80 5.17 -2.33
CA GLY A 107 1.32 3.94 -1.69
C GLY A 107 0.30 3.22 -2.55
N LEU A 108 -0.61 3.96 -3.21
CA LEU A 108 -1.53 3.36 -4.17
C LEU A 108 -0.78 2.69 -5.34
N ASP A 109 0.21 3.36 -5.90
CA ASP A 109 1.06 2.81 -6.96
C ASP A 109 1.79 1.52 -6.51
N ALA A 110 2.43 1.55 -5.33
CA ALA A 110 3.08 0.39 -4.76
C ALA A 110 2.11 -0.79 -4.53
N LEU A 111 0.88 -0.53 -4.08
CA LEU A 111 -0.15 -1.56 -3.95
C LEU A 111 -0.49 -2.17 -5.32
N LEU A 112 -0.65 -1.34 -6.34
CA LEU A 112 -1.06 -1.74 -7.70
C LEU A 112 0.06 -2.38 -8.53
N VAL A 113 1.31 -2.36 -8.07
CA VAL A 113 2.40 -3.18 -8.61
C VAL A 113 2.29 -4.64 -8.14
N SER A 114 1.49 -4.93 -7.11
CA SER A 114 1.34 -6.29 -6.61
C SER A 114 0.62 -7.21 -7.61
N GLU A 115 1.29 -8.29 -7.98
CA GLU A 115 0.69 -9.41 -8.74
C GLU A 115 -0.24 -10.28 -7.88
N LYS A 116 -0.40 -9.96 -6.58
CA LYS A 116 -1.13 -10.78 -5.60
C LYS A 116 -2.56 -10.29 -5.34
N LEU A 117 -3.04 -9.29 -6.08
CA LEU A 117 -4.38 -8.72 -5.91
C LEU A 117 -5.47 -9.42 -6.72
N GLY A 118 -5.13 -10.47 -7.47
CA GLY A 118 -6.05 -11.10 -8.43
C GLY A 118 -7.33 -11.68 -7.83
N ASN A 119 -7.40 -11.92 -6.52
CA ASN A 119 -8.60 -12.40 -5.82
C ASN A 119 -9.40 -11.30 -5.10
N LEU A 120 -8.94 -10.04 -5.17
CA LEU A 120 -9.55 -8.96 -4.41
C LEU A 120 -10.94 -8.60 -4.97
N LEU A 121 -11.96 -8.66 -4.12
CA LEU A 121 -13.35 -8.31 -4.43
C LEU A 121 -13.72 -6.94 -3.88
N LYS A 122 -13.15 -6.55 -2.72
CA LYS A 122 -13.45 -5.28 -2.05
C LYS A 122 -12.17 -4.57 -1.62
N LEU A 123 -12.07 -3.30 -2.00
CA LEU A 123 -10.95 -2.43 -1.64
C LEU A 123 -11.49 -1.13 -1.04
N ASP A 124 -11.13 -0.86 0.20
CA ASP A 124 -11.46 0.38 0.90
C ASP A 124 -10.18 1.21 1.11
N LEU A 125 -10.11 2.33 0.40
CA LEU A 125 -9.00 3.27 0.40
C LEU A 125 -9.44 4.64 0.93
N ARG A 126 -10.54 4.72 1.69
CA ARG A 126 -11.03 6.00 2.21
C ARG A 126 -9.99 6.71 3.07
N ASN A 127 -9.94 8.04 2.96
CA ASN A 127 -9.05 8.87 3.77
C ASN A 127 -7.58 8.40 3.71
N ASN A 128 -7.01 8.42 2.50
CA ASN A 128 -5.63 8.02 2.22
C ASN A 128 -4.82 9.07 1.47
N GLN A 129 -5.34 10.30 1.37
CA GLN A 129 -4.67 11.41 0.69
C GLN A 129 -4.35 11.14 -0.79
N ILE A 130 -5.09 10.22 -1.43
CA ILE A 130 -4.97 9.92 -2.86
C ILE A 130 -5.46 11.13 -3.66
N THR A 131 -4.74 11.49 -4.71
CA THR A 131 -5.03 12.64 -5.56
C THR A 131 -5.43 12.20 -6.96
N ARG A 132 -5.66 13.17 -7.86
CA ARG A 132 -5.92 12.92 -9.28
C ARG A 132 -4.81 12.12 -9.96
N LYS A 133 -3.55 12.25 -9.50
CA LYS A 133 -2.43 11.47 -10.04
C LYS A 133 -2.59 9.98 -9.73
N GLY A 134 -2.96 9.63 -8.49
CA GLY A 134 -3.27 8.25 -8.12
C GLY A 134 -4.44 7.67 -8.92
N MET A 135 -5.43 8.49 -9.29
CA MET A 135 -6.52 8.03 -10.16
C MET A 135 -6.08 7.69 -11.58
N GLU A 136 -5.07 8.38 -12.12
CA GLU A 136 -4.49 8.04 -13.43
C GLU A 136 -3.75 6.70 -13.40
N ILE A 137 -3.12 6.37 -12.26
CA ILE A 137 -2.46 5.07 -12.04
C ILE A 137 -3.52 3.98 -11.93
N LEU A 138 -4.53 4.21 -11.08
CA LEU A 138 -5.65 3.29 -10.88
C LEU A 138 -6.41 3.01 -12.18
N ALA A 139 -6.60 4.02 -13.04
CA ALA A 139 -7.25 3.83 -14.34
C ALA A 139 -6.50 2.88 -15.29
N LYS A 140 -5.18 2.74 -15.13
CA LYS A 140 -4.33 1.94 -16.02
C LYS A 140 -4.07 0.53 -15.49
N THR A 141 -4.38 0.25 -14.23
CA THR A 141 -4.06 -1.04 -13.62
C THR A 141 -4.95 -2.15 -14.19
N GLU A 142 -4.36 -3.33 -14.34
CA GLU A 142 -5.04 -4.58 -14.69
C GLU A 142 -5.05 -5.55 -13.50
N LYS A 143 -4.53 -5.16 -12.33
CA LYS A 143 -4.36 -6.08 -11.19
C LYS A 143 -5.64 -6.36 -10.41
N LEU A 144 -6.71 -5.62 -10.70
CA LEU A 144 -7.98 -5.60 -9.96
C LEU A 144 -9.12 -6.20 -10.79
N GLU A 145 -8.85 -7.26 -11.57
CA GLU A 145 -9.80 -7.85 -12.53
C GLU A 145 -11.09 -8.35 -11.87
N ARG A 146 -11.01 -8.86 -10.64
CA ARG A 146 -12.15 -9.40 -9.88
C ARG A 146 -12.81 -8.38 -8.96
N LEU A 147 -12.34 -7.13 -8.94
CA LEU A 147 -12.80 -6.14 -7.99
C LEU A 147 -14.27 -5.76 -8.26
N GLU A 148 -15.10 -5.94 -7.23
CA GLU A 148 -16.53 -5.63 -7.27
C GLU A 148 -16.84 -4.28 -6.62
N LYS A 149 -16.09 -3.93 -5.56
CA LYS A 149 -16.36 -2.74 -4.75
C LYS A 149 -15.08 -1.95 -4.48
N LEU A 150 -15.11 -0.67 -4.83
CA LEU A 150 -14.03 0.28 -4.57
C LEU A 150 -14.56 1.53 -3.87
N ASP A 151 -14.05 1.80 -2.66
CA ASP A 151 -14.38 3.02 -1.91
C ASP A 151 -13.14 3.91 -1.79
N LEU A 152 -13.22 5.09 -2.39
CA LEU A 152 -12.18 6.12 -2.46
C LEU A 152 -12.64 7.43 -1.82
N ARG A 153 -13.75 7.44 -1.08
CA ARG A 153 -14.26 8.65 -0.43
C ARG A 153 -13.25 9.27 0.54
N SER A 154 -13.42 10.55 0.84
CA SER A 154 -12.50 11.29 1.72
C SER A 154 -11.06 11.34 1.19
N ASN A 155 -10.85 11.24 -0.13
CA ASN A 155 -9.58 11.51 -0.81
C ASN A 155 -9.65 12.84 -1.60
N LYS A 156 -8.51 13.28 -2.17
CA LYS A 156 -8.34 14.57 -2.86
C LYS A 156 -8.48 14.43 -4.39
N ILE A 157 -9.53 13.73 -4.84
CA ILE A 157 -9.72 13.32 -6.25
C ILE A 157 -10.67 14.26 -7.02
N GLY A 158 -11.82 14.59 -6.42
CA GLY A 158 -12.87 15.41 -7.02
C GLY A 158 -13.89 14.59 -7.85
N LYS A 159 -15.15 15.04 -7.86
CA LYS A 159 -16.33 14.29 -8.38
C LYS A 159 -16.20 13.78 -9.82
N ALA A 160 -15.50 14.51 -10.69
CA ALA A 160 -15.37 14.15 -12.11
C ALA A 160 -14.68 12.79 -12.34
N TRP A 161 -13.91 12.30 -11.35
CA TRP A 161 -13.19 11.04 -11.47
C TRP A 161 -14.07 9.80 -11.35
N GLU A 162 -15.27 9.89 -10.78
CA GLU A 162 -16.16 8.73 -10.70
C GLU A 162 -16.57 8.26 -12.09
N THR A 163 -17.17 9.16 -12.89
CA THR A 163 -17.56 8.88 -14.27
C THR A 163 -16.34 8.56 -15.14
N LYS A 164 -15.24 9.30 -14.96
CA LYS A 164 -14.03 9.06 -15.74
C LYS A 164 -13.48 7.66 -15.48
N LEU A 165 -13.31 7.24 -14.23
CA LEU A 165 -12.76 5.92 -13.90
C LEU A 165 -13.64 4.78 -14.43
N LEU A 166 -14.97 4.93 -14.39
CA LEU A 166 -15.88 3.94 -15.00
C LEU A 166 -15.72 3.84 -16.52
N SER A 167 -15.34 4.93 -17.19
CA SER A 167 -15.16 4.94 -18.66
C SER A 167 -13.80 4.44 -19.13
N ILE A 168 -12.72 4.66 -18.37
CA ILE A 168 -11.35 4.33 -18.80
C ILE A 168 -10.69 3.21 -17.98
N GLY A 169 -11.26 2.87 -16.82
CA GLY A 169 -10.71 1.88 -15.90
C GLY A 169 -10.96 0.45 -16.37
N LYS A 170 -10.01 -0.44 -16.06
CA LYS A 170 -10.09 -1.86 -16.40
C LYS A 170 -10.62 -2.67 -15.21
N PHE A 171 -11.92 -2.50 -14.92
CA PHE A 171 -12.59 -3.20 -13.82
C PHE A 171 -13.86 -3.90 -14.33
N PRO A 172 -13.73 -5.08 -14.99
CA PRO A 172 -14.86 -5.71 -15.68
C PRO A 172 -15.99 -6.15 -14.74
N ASN A 173 -15.68 -6.35 -13.45
CA ASN A 173 -16.63 -6.83 -12.44
C ASN A 173 -17.10 -5.74 -11.45
N LEU A 174 -16.72 -4.46 -11.66
CA LEU A 174 -17.00 -3.41 -10.70
C LEU A 174 -18.50 -3.06 -10.68
N THR A 175 -19.13 -3.32 -9.54
CA THR A 175 -20.57 -3.02 -9.32
C THR A 175 -20.77 -1.81 -8.42
N SER A 176 -19.74 -1.41 -7.66
CA SER A 176 -19.82 -0.25 -6.77
C SER A 176 -18.51 0.54 -6.76
N LEU A 177 -18.60 1.81 -7.17
CA LEU A 177 -17.54 2.80 -7.04
C LEU A 177 -18.06 3.98 -6.21
N LYS A 178 -17.26 4.46 -5.25
CA LYS A 178 -17.58 5.67 -4.48
C LYS A 178 -16.37 6.59 -4.40
N THR A 179 -16.51 7.84 -4.84
CA THR A 179 -15.39 8.81 -4.82
C THR A 179 -15.63 10.04 -3.96
N VAL A 180 -16.87 10.31 -3.55
CA VAL A 180 -17.27 11.45 -2.70
C VAL A 180 -18.19 11.07 -1.55
#